data_AF-A0A2Z2J603-F1
#
_entry.id   AF-A0A2Z2J603-F1
#
_cell.length_a   1.000
_cell.length_b   1.000
_cell.length_c   1.000
_cell.angle_alpha   90.00
_cell.angle_beta   90.00
_cell.angle_gamma   90.00
#
_symmetry.space_group_name_H-M   'P 1'
#
loop_
_entity.id
_entity.type
_entity.pdbx_description
1 polymer ?
#
loop_
_entity_poly.entity_id
_entity_poly.type
_entity_poly.pdbx_seq_one_letter_code
_entity_poly.pdbx_strand_id
1 'polypeptide(L)'
;MVALTGMNAHLSDIRNLSTPIPTPHWVRLGASFLIGAAVAVMVSDIHFGIATGAGLICLIAAFALVFLHPYRAELRTYADKKNVTMLPNIGQLVPLMFLWLIVMLAPLFSLPVWGVAVTWLVITGAAFFVFPHVDGTRKLAYA
;
A
#
# COMPACT_ATOMS: atom_id res chain seq x y z
N MET A 1 -10.30 27.82 -25.29
CA MET A 1 -10.55 28.04 -23.84
C MET A 1 -11.72 27.21 -23.28
N VAL A 2 -12.80 26.96 -24.04
CA VAL A 2 -13.93 26.11 -23.59
C VAL A 2 -13.52 24.64 -23.31
N ALA A 3 -12.70 24.04 -24.16
CA ALA A 3 -12.24 22.65 -23.99
C ALA A 3 -11.43 22.42 -22.70
N LEU A 4 -10.56 23.37 -22.31
CA LEU A 4 -9.79 23.31 -21.06
C LEU A 4 -10.68 23.41 -19.83
N THR A 5 -11.78 24.15 -19.92
CA THR A 5 -12.72 24.35 -18.80
C THR A 5 -13.55 23.09 -18.57
N GLY A 6 -14.03 22.44 -19.63
CA GLY A 6 -14.73 21.15 -19.55
C GLY A 6 -13.83 19.99 -19.10
N MET A 7 -12.56 19.98 -19.53
CA MET A 7 -11.59 18.97 -19.11
C MET A 7 -11.25 19.11 -17.61
N ASN A 8 -11.14 20.34 -17.11
CA ASN A 8 -10.93 20.62 -15.68
C ASN A 8 -12.15 20.23 -14.84
N ALA A 9 -13.37 20.48 -15.33
CA ALA A 9 -14.61 20.07 -14.65
C ALA A 9 -14.73 18.55 -14.54
N HIS A 10 -14.42 17.82 -15.62
CA HIS A 10 -14.41 16.35 -15.62
C HIS A 10 -13.30 15.78 -14.71
N LEU A 11 -12.12 16.41 -14.69
CA LEU A 11 -11.02 16.03 -13.78
C LEU A 11 -11.35 16.29 -12.30
N SER A 12 -12.12 17.34 -11.99
CA SER A 12 -12.59 17.58 -10.62
C SER A 12 -13.64 16.58 -10.17
N ASP A 13 -14.53 16.13 -11.06
CA ASP A 13 -15.52 15.09 -10.73
C ASP A 13 -14.84 13.74 -10.47
N ILE A 14 -13.86 13.35 -11.29
CA ILE A 14 -13.06 12.13 -11.08
C ILE A 14 -12.32 12.18 -9.73
N ARG A 15 -11.83 13.35 -9.31
CA ARG A 15 -11.15 13.53 -8.01
C ARG A 15 -12.08 13.44 -6.81
N ASN A 16 -13.37 13.75 -6.99
CA ASN A 16 -14.38 13.78 -5.93
C ASN A 16 -15.19 12.48 -5.81
N LEU A 17 -14.89 11.45 -6.61
CA LEU A 17 -15.51 10.14 -6.47
C LEU A 17 -15.21 9.56 -5.09
N SER A 18 -16.25 9.51 -4.25
CA SER A 18 -16.17 8.93 -2.92
C SER A 18 -15.89 7.44 -3.03
N THR A 19 -14.88 6.95 -2.32
CA THR A 19 -14.59 5.51 -2.25
C THR A 19 -15.73 4.81 -1.53
N PRO A 20 -16.47 3.89 -2.20
CA PRO A 20 -17.68 3.29 -1.62
C PRO A 20 -17.40 2.52 -0.33
N ILE A 21 -16.24 1.88 -0.25
CA ILE A 21 -15.77 1.14 0.92
C ILE A 21 -14.35 1.62 1.21
N PRO A 22 -14.16 2.57 2.14
CA PRO A 22 -12.83 3.05 2.50
C PRO A 22 -12.07 1.96 3.26
N THR A 23 -10.76 1.84 3.00
CA THR A 23 -9.91 0.96 3.81
C THR A 23 -9.94 1.44 5.27
N PRO A 24 -10.25 0.56 6.25
CA PRO A 24 -10.28 0.95 7.66
C PRO A 24 -8.95 1.59 8.07
N HIS A 25 -9.02 2.72 8.78
CA HIS A 25 -7.83 3.50 9.15
C HIS A 25 -6.79 2.67 9.93
N TRP A 26 -7.24 1.80 10.82
CA TRP A 26 -6.37 0.92 11.61
C TRP A 26 -5.67 -0.14 10.77
N VAL A 27 -6.37 -0.72 9.78
CA VAL A 27 -5.78 -1.68 8.82
C VAL A 27 -4.70 -0.99 7.99
N ARG A 28 -5.02 0.20 7.48
CA ARG A 28 -4.11 1.01 6.68
C ARG A 28 -2.87 1.42 7.47
N LEU A 29 -3.03 1.89 8.70
CA LEU A 29 -1.92 2.27 9.58
C LEU A 29 -1.07 1.05 9.95
N GLY A 30 -1.71 -0.04 10.40
CA GLY A 30 -1.00 -1.25 10.84
C GLY A 30 -0.20 -1.90 9.72
N ALA A 31 -0.79 -2.07 8.54
CA ALA A 31 -0.09 -2.65 7.40
C ALA A 31 1.05 -1.74 6.92
N SER A 32 0.86 -0.42 6.88
CA SER A 32 1.92 0.52 6.48
C SER A 32 3.07 0.53 7.48
N PHE A 33 2.76 0.48 8.78
CA PHE A 33 3.73 0.38 9.86
C PHE A 33 4.59 -0.88 9.73
N LEU A 34 3.94 -2.03 9.48
CA LEU A 34 4.60 -3.33 9.34
C LEU A 34 5.45 -3.41 8.07
N ILE A 35 4.99 -2.84 6.96
CA ILE A 35 5.78 -2.73 5.72
C ILE A 35 7.03 -1.86 5.96
N GLY A 36 6.86 -0.70 6.62
CA GLY A 36 7.98 0.15 7.01
C GLY A 36 8.96 -0.58 7.92
N ALA A 37 8.46 -1.33 8.90
CA ALA A 37 9.28 -2.11 9.83
C ALA A 37 10.08 -3.20 9.10
N ALA A 38 9.47 -3.87 8.11
CA ALA A 38 10.15 -4.88 7.31
C ALA A 38 11.37 -4.30 6.59
N VAL A 39 11.20 -3.16 5.90
CA VAL A 39 12.31 -2.50 5.19
C VAL A 39 13.34 -1.96 6.18
N ALA A 40 12.91 -1.35 7.28
CA ALA A 40 13.80 -0.76 8.29
C ALA A 40 14.72 -1.80 8.93
N VAL A 41 14.17 -2.97 9.28
CA VAL A 41 14.94 -4.09 9.83
C VAL A 41 15.95 -4.61 8.80
N MET A 42 15.59 -4.64 7.51
CA MET A 42 16.47 -5.12 6.45
C MET A 42 17.63 -4.17 6.12
N VAL A 43 17.50 -2.86 6.34
CA VAL A 43 18.60 -1.88 6.18
C VAL A 43 19.42 -1.68 7.46
N SER A 44 19.09 -2.37 8.55
CA SER A 44 19.77 -2.21 9.84
C SER A 44 21.05 -3.04 9.95
N ASP A 45 21.96 -2.65 10.83
CA ASP A 45 23.27 -3.31 11.04
C ASP A 45 23.20 -4.65 11.80
N ILE A 46 22.07 -5.35 11.75
CA ILE A 46 21.91 -6.65 12.40
C ILE A 46 22.27 -7.78 11.44
N HIS A 47 22.54 -8.96 11.98
CA HIS A 47 22.88 -10.14 11.18
C HIS A 47 21.81 -10.42 10.10
N PHE A 48 22.26 -10.60 8.85
CA PHE A 48 21.40 -10.74 7.66
C PHE A 48 20.28 -11.78 7.82
N GLY A 49 20.58 -12.93 8.42
CA GLY A 49 19.58 -13.98 8.64
C GLY A 49 18.45 -13.56 9.59
N ILE A 50 18.79 -12.77 10.61
CA ILE A 50 17.82 -12.24 11.59
C ILE A 50 17.01 -11.12 10.93
N ALA A 51 17.66 -10.20 10.22
CA ALA A 51 17.01 -9.12 9.50
C ALA A 51 15.98 -9.65 8.48
N THR A 52 16.39 -10.63 7.68
CA THR A 52 15.53 -11.23 6.66
C THR A 52 14.35 -11.97 7.29
N GLY A 53 14.59 -12.75 8.35
CA GLY A 53 13.54 -13.47 9.06
C GLY A 53 12.51 -12.52 9.69
N ALA A 54 12.97 -11.50 10.40
CA ALA A 54 12.11 -10.50 11.02
C ALA A 54 11.35 -9.64 9.98
N GLY A 55 12.01 -9.27 8.88
CA GLY A 55 11.38 -8.56 7.77
C GLY A 55 10.28 -9.38 7.10
N LEU A 56 10.52 -10.68 6.86
CA LEU A 56 9.52 -11.58 6.30
C LEU A 56 8.30 -11.75 7.22
N ILE A 57 8.52 -11.90 8.53
CA ILE A 57 7.43 -11.97 9.52
C ILE A 57 6.59 -10.70 9.49
N CYS A 58 7.22 -9.52 9.41
CA CYS A 58 6.51 -8.24 9.30
C CYS A 58 5.66 -8.16 8.04
N LEU A 59 6.18 -8.62 6.89
CA LEU A 59 5.41 -8.66 5.64
C LEU A 59 4.24 -9.64 5.71
N ILE A 60 4.45 -10.86 6.23
CA ILE A 60 3.38 -11.84 6.44
C ILE A 60 2.30 -11.27 7.36
N ALA A 61 2.69 -10.63 8.46
CA ALA A 61 1.76 -9.98 9.37
C ALA A 61 0.97 -8.84 8.70
N ALA A 62 1.64 -8.03 7.85
CA ALA A 62 0.98 -6.97 7.10
C ALA A 62 -0.08 -7.54 6.15
N PHE A 63 0.27 -8.60 5.40
CA PHE A 63 -0.68 -9.27 4.51
C PHE A 63 -1.81 -9.95 5.27
N ALA A 64 -1.52 -10.64 6.38
CA ALA A 64 -2.54 -11.26 7.21
C ALA A 64 -3.54 -10.23 7.74
N LEU A 65 -3.04 -9.09 8.24
CA LEU A 65 -3.86 -8.00 8.75
C LEU A 65 -4.82 -7.44 7.67
N VAL A 66 -4.40 -7.42 6.41
CA VAL A 66 -5.22 -6.98 5.27
C VAL A 66 -6.21 -8.04 4.83
N PHE A 67 -5.73 -9.25 4.54
CA PHE A 67 -6.54 -10.30 3.93
C PHE A 67 -7.51 -10.96 4.90
N LEU A 68 -7.21 -10.97 6.20
CA LEU A 68 -8.05 -11.57 7.23
C LEU A 68 -9.13 -10.61 7.75
N HIS A 69 -9.01 -9.31 7.45
CA HIS A 69 -9.97 -8.32 7.93
C HIS A 69 -11.29 -8.40 7.15
N PRO A 70 -12.46 -8.33 7.83
CA PRO A 70 -13.79 -8.54 7.23
C PRO A 70 -14.11 -7.62 6.05
N TYR A 71 -13.54 -6.42 6.03
CA TYR A 71 -13.73 -5.47 4.92
C TYR A 71 -13.38 -6.06 3.54
N ARG A 72 -12.48 -7.05 3.46
CA ARG A 72 -12.12 -7.69 2.18
C ARG A 72 -13.28 -8.51 1.61
N ALA A 73 -14.11 -9.09 2.47
CA ALA A 73 -15.34 -9.77 2.04
C ALA A 73 -16.37 -8.75 1.53
N GLU A 74 -16.50 -7.60 2.20
CA GLU A 74 -17.38 -6.52 1.76
C GLU A 74 -16.99 -6.01 0.37
N LEU A 75 -15.69 -5.81 0.12
CA LEU A 75 -15.18 -5.41 -1.21
C LEU A 75 -15.53 -6.42 -2.31
N ARG A 76 -15.44 -7.72 -2.02
CA ARG A 76 -15.83 -8.77 -2.98
C ARG A 76 -17.32 -8.72 -3.27
N THR A 77 -18.17 -8.65 -2.24
CA THR A 77 -19.63 -8.59 -2.44
C THR A 77 -20.07 -7.33 -3.19
N TYR A 78 -19.38 -6.19 -3.00
CA TYR A 78 -19.65 -4.98 -3.76
C TYR A 78 -19.26 -5.13 -5.23
N ALA A 79 -18.08 -5.72 -5.49
CA ALA A 79 -17.59 -5.97 -6.85
C ALA A 79 -18.54 -6.91 -7.61
N ASP A 80 -19.02 -7.98 -6.97
CA ASP A 80 -19.97 -8.93 -7.54
C ASP A 80 -21.30 -8.26 -7.89
N LYS A 81 -21.86 -7.44 -6.97
CA LYS A 81 -23.10 -6.69 -7.21
C LYS A 81 -22.99 -5.72 -8.39
N LYS A 82 -21.80 -5.19 -8.65
CA LYS A 82 -21.53 -4.23 -9.72
C LYS A 82 -20.95 -4.88 -10.98
N ASN A 83 -20.81 -6.21 -11.03
CA ASN A 83 -20.17 -6.95 -12.12
C ASN A 83 -18.79 -6.39 -12.53
N VAL A 84 -18.03 -5.88 -11.55
CA VAL A 84 -16.69 -5.33 -11.79
C VAL A 84 -15.61 -6.26 -11.29
N THR A 85 -14.52 -6.33 -12.05
CA THR A 85 -13.42 -7.24 -11.75
C THR A 85 -12.62 -6.75 -10.53
N MET A 86 -12.29 -7.67 -9.62
CA MET A 86 -11.35 -7.40 -8.52
C MET A 86 -9.88 -7.54 -8.93
N LEU A 87 -9.61 -7.87 -10.20
CA LEU A 87 -8.24 -8.07 -10.69
C LEU A 87 -7.44 -6.76 -10.58
N PRO A 88 -6.18 -6.83 -10.13
CA PRO A 88 -5.32 -5.66 -10.04
C PRO A 88 -5.04 -5.11 -11.44
N ASN A 89 -5.21 -3.80 -11.60
CA ASN A 89 -4.78 -3.10 -12.81
C ASN A 89 -3.24 -2.88 -12.77
N ILE A 90 -2.62 -2.68 -13.93
CA ILE A 90 -1.20 -2.34 -14.08
C ILE A 90 -0.82 -1.15 -13.19
N GLY A 91 -1.68 -0.13 -13.12
CA GLY A 91 -1.47 1.03 -12.24
C GLY A 91 -1.42 0.70 -10.74
N GLN A 92 -1.99 -0.43 -10.31
CA GLN A 92 -1.91 -0.93 -8.94
C GLN A 92 -0.69 -1.83 -8.73
N LEU A 93 -0.23 -2.50 -9.79
CA LEU A 93 0.99 -3.32 -9.77
C LEU A 93 2.25 -2.47 -9.68
N VAL A 94 2.29 -1.31 -10.35
CA VAL A 94 3.48 -0.44 -10.37
C VAL A 94 3.98 -0.06 -8.96
N PRO A 95 3.16 0.46 -8.04
CA PRO A 95 3.61 0.76 -6.68
C PRO A 95 4.06 -0.48 -5.91
N LEU A 96 3.42 -1.63 -6.15
CA LEU A 96 3.80 -2.90 -5.52
C LEU A 96 5.17 -3.38 -6.01
N MET A 97 5.47 -3.22 -7.30
CA MET A 97 6.79 -3.54 -7.87
C MET A 97 7.89 -2.64 -7.33
N PHE A 98 7.61 -1.34 -7.12
CA PHE A 98 8.56 -0.45 -6.45
C PHE A 98 8.80 -0.85 -4.99
N LEU A 99 7.75 -1.18 -4.24
CA LEU A 99 7.91 -1.68 -2.87
C LEU A 99 8.75 -2.98 -2.85
N TRP A 100 8.47 -3.89 -3.77
CA TRP A 100 9.24 -5.14 -3.91
C TRP A 100 10.72 -4.87 -4.20
N LEU A 101 11.01 -3.96 -5.12
CA LEU A 101 12.38 -3.55 -5.43
C LEU A 101 13.08 -2.97 -4.20
N ILE A 102 12.41 -2.12 -3.42
CA ILE A 102 12.94 -1.59 -2.15
C ILE A 102 13.28 -2.71 -1.18
N VAL A 103 12.39 -3.69 -1.01
CA VAL A 103 12.62 -4.85 -0.13
C VAL A 103 13.81 -5.69 -0.60
N MET A 104 13.98 -5.90 -1.92
CA MET A 104 15.11 -6.64 -2.45
C MET A 104 16.45 -5.91 -2.27
N LEU A 105 16.44 -4.57 -2.36
CA LEU A 105 17.64 -3.76 -2.21
C LEU A 105 17.99 -3.47 -0.76
N ALA A 106 17.03 -3.52 0.16
CA ALA A 106 17.21 -3.16 1.56
C ALA A 106 18.40 -3.88 2.25
N PRO A 107 18.61 -5.20 2.08
CA PRO A 107 19.73 -5.90 2.71
C PRO A 107 21.13 -5.52 2.20
N LEU A 108 21.22 -4.75 1.12
CA LEU A 108 22.49 -4.26 0.59
C LEU A 108 23.01 -3.05 1.38
N PHE A 109 22.21 -2.50 2.30
CA PHE A 109 22.54 -1.34 3.11
C PHE A 109 22.72 -1.76 4.58
N SER A 110 23.68 -1.13 5.25
CA SER A 110 23.78 -1.14 6.71
C SER A 110 23.80 0.29 7.21
N LEU A 111 22.66 0.73 7.75
CA LEU A 111 22.46 2.09 8.24
C LEU A 111 22.60 2.14 9.76
N PRO A 112 23.13 3.25 10.31
CA PRO A 112 23.09 3.51 11.74
C PRO A 112 21.63 3.68 12.21
N VAL A 113 21.40 3.57 13.52
CA VAL A 113 20.05 3.58 14.13
C VAL A 113 19.17 4.75 13.67
N TRP A 114 19.73 5.95 13.51
CA TRP A 114 18.99 7.11 13.02
C TRP A 114 18.54 6.95 11.56
N GLY A 115 19.37 6.34 10.70
CA GLY A 115 19.05 6.06 9.30
C GLY A 115 17.97 4.99 9.16
N VAL A 116 17.99 3.99 10.04
CA VAL A 116 16.91 2.99 10.17
C VAL A 116 15.59 3.67 10.54
N ALA A 117 15.59 4.57 11.52
CA ALA A 117 14.40 5.29 11.95
C ALA A 117 13.82 6.21 10.85
N VAL A 118 14.69 6.90 10.10
CA VAL A 118 14.27 7.72 8.95
C VAL A 118 13.69 6.85 7.84
N THR A 119 14.35 5.73 7.50
CA THR A 119 13.86 4.78 6.49
C THR A 119 12.49 4.25 6.89
N TRP A 120 12.34 3.85 8.16
CA TRP A 120 11.08 3.38 8.70
C TRP A 120 9.95 4.42 8.53
N LEU A 121 10.18 5.67 8.90
CA LEU A 121 9.20 6.76 8.76
C LEU A 121 8.83 7.02 7.29
N VAL A 122 9.83 7.10 6.40
CA VAL A 122 9.62 7.39 4.99
C VAL A 122 8.81 6.28 4.32
N ILE A 123 9.19 5.01 4.53
CA ILE A 123 8.49 3.86 3.93
C ILE A 123 7.09 3.71 4.52
N THR A 124 6.92 3.89 5.83
CA THR A 124 5.60 3.85 6.47
C THR A 124 4.69 4.94 5.89
N GLY A 125 5.18 6.17 5.76
CA GLY A 125 4.44 7.28 5.18
C GLY A 125 4.07 7.02 3.72
N ALA A 126 5.04 6.61 2.90
CA ALA A 126 4.79 6.29 1.49
C ALA A 126 3.78 5.14 1.34
N ALA A 127 3.95 4.05 2.09
CA ALA A 127 3.03 2.92 2.10
C ALA A 127 1.62 3.37 2.50
N PHE A 128 1.48 4.25 3.50
CA PHE A 128 0.20 4.77 3.93
C PHE A 128 -0.52 5.51 2.79
N PHE A 129 0.15 6.38 2.05
CA PHE A 129 -0.47 7.11 0.93
C PHE A 129 -0.80 6.22 -0.27
N VAL A 130 0.05 5.25 -0.57
CA VAL A 130 -0.12 4.32 -1.69
C VAL A 130 -1.19 3.26 -1.41
N PHE A 131 -1.42 2.92 -0.13
CA PHE A 131 -2.26 1.82 0.31
C PHE A 131 -3.63 1.70 -0.38
N PRO A 132 -4.46 2.77 -0.46
CA PRO A 132 -5.80 2.65 -1.05
C PRO A 132 -5.79 2.35 -2.56
N HIS A 133 -4.67 2.63 -3.23
CA HIS A 133 -4.47 2.30 -4.64
C HIS A 133 -4.14 0.82 -4.81
N VAL A 134 -3.23 0.28 -3.98
CA VAL A 134 -2.78 -1.11 -4.06
C VAL A 134 -3.87 -2.06 -3.57
N ASP A 135 -4.58 -1.69 -2.51
CA ASP A 135 -5.69 -2.47 -1.94
C ASP A 135 -6.94 -2.48 -2.86
N GLY A 136 -7.01 -1.56 -3.83
CA GLY A 136 -8.08 -1.53 -4.82
C GLY A 136 -9.41 -0.98 -4.32
N THR A 137 -9.46 -0.48 -3.09
CA THR A 137 -10.62 0.27 -2.56
C THR A 137 -10.91 1.51 -3.41
N ARG A 138 -9.87 2.19 -3.91
CA ARG A 138 -10.04 3.32 -4.85
C ARG A 138 -10.53 2.92 -6.23
N LYS A 139 -10.29 1.67 -6.67
CA LYS A 139 -10.76 1.17 -7.97
C LYS A 139 -12.29 1.12 -8.01
N LEU A 140 -12.92 0.77 -6.90
CA LEU A 140 -14.38 0.72 -6.78
C LEU A 140 -15.06 2.08 -6.90
N ALA A 141 -14.33 3.19 -6.74
CA ALA A 141 -14.87 4.52 -6.97
C ALA A 141 -15.09 4.82 -8.47
N TYR A 142 -14.45 4.05 -9.36
CA TYR A 142 -14.56 4.18 -10.82
C TYR A 142 -15.39 3.04 -11.45
N ALA A 143 -16.07 2.25 -10.63
CA ALA A 143 -16.90 1.10 -11.03
C ALA A 143 -18.35 1.51 -11.33
#